data_AF-A0A7J3HCR9-F1
#
_entry.id   AF-A0A7J3HCR9-F1
#
_cell.length_a   1.000
_cell.length_b   1.000
_cell.length_c   1.000
_cell.angle_alpha   90.00
_cell.angle_beta   90.00
_cell.angle_gamma   90.00
#
_symmetry.space_group_name_H-M   'P 1'
#
loop_
_entity.id
_entity.type
_entity.pdbx_description
1 polymer ?
#
loop_
_entity_poly.entity_id
_entity_poly.type
_entity_poly.pdbx_seq_one_letter_code
_entity_poly.pdbx_strand_id
1 'polypeptide(L)'
;MFRELGYVVIEGVLTDVYDVLEKIARELGSTEDIEDTLRILRNFDAHYSSLRKKFKEYITPRKSERDLLLGKVIVDKIKLRVENNQKIVTVVFDKRVNQEYILKLMS
;
A
#
# COMPACT_ATOMS: atom_id res chain seq x y z
N MET A 1 10.72 -4.60 -5.26
CA MET A 1 9.45 -4.73 -6.01
C MET A 1 9.46 -6.05 -6.77
N PHE A 2 8.36 -6.78 -6.79
CA PHE A 2 8.23 -8.06 -7.49
C PHE A 2 6.78 -8.27 -7.96
N ARG A 3 6.54 -9.36 -8.68
CA ARG A 3 5.19 -9.80 -9.06
C ARG A 3 4.73 -10.94 -8.16
N GLU A 4 3.52 -10.85 -7.65
CA GLU A 4 2.88 -11.92 -6.89
C GLU A 4 1.50 -12.18 -7.50
N LEU A 5 1.27 -13.39 -8.04
CA LEU A 5 -0.02 -13.78 -8.64
C LEU A 5 -0.55 -12.76 -9.69
N GLY A 6 0.35 -12.11 -10.42
CA GLY A 6 0.04 -11.08 -11.42
C GLY A 6 -0.05 -9.65 -10.88
N TYR A 7 -0.03 -9.43 -9.57
CA TYR A 7 -0.04 -8.12 -8.95
C TYR A 7 1.36 -7.51 -8.87
N VAL A 8 1.45 -6.18 -8.97
CA VAL A 8 2.67 -5.44 -8.64
C VAL A 8 2.75 -5.31 -7.12
N VAL A 9 3.90 -5.65 -6.55
CA VAL A 9 4.12 -5.61 -5.10
C VAL A 9 5.38 -4.82 -4.79
N ILE A 10 5.28 -3.84 -3.90
CA ILE A 10 6.45 -3.24 -3.24
C ILE A 10 6.51 -3.73 -1.81
N GLU A 11 7.73 -3.94 -1.34
CA GLU A 11 8.01 -4.37 0.02
C GLU A 11 9.29 -3.67 0.47
N GLY A 12 9.29 -3.20 1.71
CA GLY A 12 10.43 -2.52 2.29
C GLY A 12 10.15 -2.05 3.71
N VAL A 13 11.09 -1.29 4.25
CA VAL A 13 10.91 -0.61 5.54
C VAL A 13 9.83 0.47 5.42
N LEU A 14 9.12 0.72 6.52
CA LEU A 14 7.99 1.64 6.59
C LEU A 14 8.29 3.01 5.97
N THR A 15 9.44 3.60 6.25
CA THR A 15 9.84 4.93 5.75
C THR A 15 9.92 4.95 4.23
N ASP A 16 10.63 4.01 3.65
CA ASP A 16 10.88 3.96 2.20
C ASP A 16 9.57 3.71 1.45
N VAL A 17 8.74 2.80 1.96
CA VAL A 17 7.42 2.51 1.38
C VAL A 17 6.48 3.72 1.49
N TYR A 18 6.53 4.44 2.62
CA TYR A 18 5.74 5.66 2.82
C TYR A 18 6.13 6.75 1.82
N ASP A 19 7.43 7.00 1.65
CA ASP A 19 7.94 8.02 0.71
C ASP A 19 7.57 7.71 -0.74
N VAL A 20 7.63 6.42 -1.13
CA VAL A 20 7.18 5.97 -2.45
C VAL A 20 5.68 6.24 -2.64
N LEU A 21 4.85 5.90 -1.66
CA LEU A 21 3.41 6.14 -1.73
C LEU A 21 3.06 7.63 -1.75
N GLU A 22 3.78 8.49 -1.03
CA GLU A 22 3.60 9.93 -1.12
C GLU A 22 3.97 10.49 -2.50
N LYS A 23 5.05 10.00 -3.12
CA LYS A 23 5.39 10.35 -4.52
C LYS A 23 4.28 9.93 -5.47
N ILE A 24 3.78 8.70 -5.33
CA ILE A 24 2.64 8.20 -6.13
C ILE A 24 1.41 9.11 -5.96
N ALA A 25 1.06 9.48 -4.72
CA ALA A 25 -0.08 10.35 -4.42
C ALA A 25 0.04 11.72 -5.10
N ARG A 26 1.25 12.31 -5.12
CA ARG A 26 1.52 13.62 -5.74
C ARG A 26 1.38 13.58 -7.27
N GLU A 27 1.87 12.52 -7.90
CA GLU A 27 1.91 12.40 -9.37
C GLU A 27 0.58 11.92 -9.96
N LEU A 28 -0.12 11.00 -9.28
CA LEU A 28 -1.38 10.41 -9.76
C LEU A 28 -2.64 11.11 -9.24
N GLY A 29 -2.48 11.98 -8.24
CA GLY A 29 -3.58 12.50 -7.46
C GLY A 29 -3.95 11.57 -6.30
N SER A 30 -4.54 12.17 -5.29
CA SER A 30 -4.92 11.50 -4.06
C SER A 30 -6.23 10.74 -4.25
N THR A 31 -6.18 9.42 -4.18
CA THR A 31 -7.36 8.54 -4.11
C THR A 31 -7.57 8.09 -2.67
N GLU A 32 -8.82 7.76 -2.31
CA GLU A 32 -9.16 7.40 -0.92
C GLU A 32 -8.33 6.19 -0.42
N ASP A 33 -7.98 5.26 -1.31
CA ASP A 33 -7.16 4.10 -0.97
C ASP A 33 -5.70 4.45 -0.68
N ILE A 34 -5.13 5.42 -1.39
CA ILE A 34 -3.79 5.93 -1.08
C ILE A 34 -3.81 6.71 0.24
N GLU A 35 -4.80 7.58 0.43
CA GLU A 35 -4.92 8.39 1.66
C GLU A 35 -5.08 7.50 2.89
N ASP A 36 -5.96 6.50 2.81
CA ASP A 36 -6.17 5.57 3.91
C ASP A 36 -4.95 4.68 4.13
N THR A 37 -4.24 4.29 3.06
CA THR A 37 -2.96 3.59 3.19
C THR A 37 -1.94 4.44 3.95
N LEU A 38 -1.72 5.69 3.54
CA LEU A 38 -0.81 6.61 4.23
C LEU A 38 -1.23 6.84 5.69
N ARG A 39 -2.53 6.96 5.97
CA ARG A 39 -3.06 7.06 7.34
C ARG A 39 -2.75 5.80 8.17
N ILE A 40 -2.89 4.61 7.57
CA ILE A 40 -2.58 3.34 8.22
C ILE A 40 -1.08 3.26 8.53
N LEU A 41 -0.23 3.58 7.57
CA LEU A 41 1.23 3.55 7.72
C LEU A 41 1.70 4.54 8.79
N ARG A 42 1.13 5.74 8.84
CA ARG A 42 1.41 6.72 9.91
C ARG A 42 1.03 6.21 11.29
N ASN A 43 0.02 5.34 11.39
CA ASN A 43 -0.46 4.73 12.62
C ASN A 43 -0.12 3.23 12.71
N PHE A 44 1.06 2.85 12.21
CA PHE A 44 1.47 1.46 12.02
C PHE A 44 1.21 0.59 13.25
N ASP A 45 1.64 1.01 14.44
CA ASP A 45 1.61 0.17 15.65
C ASP A 45 0.17 -0.17 16.09
N ALA A 46 -0.74 0.81 15.97
CA ALA A 46 -2.15 0.61 16.28
C ALA A 46 -2.80 -0.39 15.32
N HIS A 47 -2.53 -0.24 14.02
CA HIS A 47 -3.07 -1.13 12.99
C HIS A 47 -2.46 -2.53 13.05
N TYR A 48 -1.14 -2.65 13.28
CA TYR A 48 -0.45 -3.92 13.46
C TYR A 48 -0.97 -4.68 14.68
N SER A 49 -1.15 -4.01 15.83
CA SER A 49 -1.75 -4.61 17.02
C SER A 49 -3.18 -5.11 16.75
N SER A 50 -3.98 -4.33 16.02
CA SER A 50 -5.34 -4.72 15.63
C SER A 50 -5.38 -5.95 14.72
N LEU A 51 -4.49 -6.01 13.72
CA LEU A 51 -4.35 -7.16 12.82
C LEU A 51 -4.03 -8.45 13.57
N ARG A 52 -3.03 -8.39 14.47
CA ARG A 52 -2.60 -9.54 15.28
C ARG A 52 -3.72 -10.08 16.16
N LYS A 53 -4.48 -9.19 16.82
CA LYS A 53 -5.64 -9.59 17.63
C LYS A 53 -6.75 -10.27 16.81
N LYS A 54 -6.86 -9.92 15.53
CA LYS A 54 -7.86 -10.45 14.60
C LYS A 54 -7.36 -11.62 13.76
N PHE A 55 -6.11 -12.06 13.94
CA PHE A 55 -5.45 -13.08 13.11
C PHE A 55 -5.56 -12.78 11.60
N LYS A 56 -5.51 -11.50 11.22
CA LYS A 56 -5.54 -11.06 9.82
C LYS A 56 -4.13 -10.78 9.34
N GLU A 57 -3.83 -11.21 8.12
CA GLU A 57 -2.55 -10.93 7.48
C GLU A 57 -2.55 -9.60 6.72
N TYR A 58 -3.69 -9.23 6.14
CA TYR A 58 -3.82 -8.06 5.27
C TYR A 58 -4.84 -7.05 5.80
N ILE A 59 -4.59 -5.78 5.50
CA ILE A 59 -5.55 -4.68 5.60
C ILE A 59 -5.92 -4.27 4.18
N THR A 60 -7.22 -4.17 3.94
CA THR A 60 -7.74 -3.50 2.75
C THR A 60 -7.97 -2.05 3.10
N PRO A 61 -7.25 -1.09 2.47
CA PRO A 61 -7.55 0.33 2.62
C PRO A 61 -8.98 0.63 2.20
N ARG A 62 -9.56 1.69 2.76
CA ARG A 62 -10.85 2.23 2.29
C ARG A 62 -10.75 2.60 0.82
N LYS A 63 -11.85 2.39 0.08
CA LYS A 63 -11.92 2.68 -1.35
C LYS A 63 -13.22 3.43 -1.62
N SER A 64 -13.14 4.48 -2.40
CA SER A 64 -14.30 5.19 -2.91
C SER A 64 -15.00 4.32 -3.96
N GLU A 65 -16.32 4.19 -3.86
CA GLU A 65 -17.12 3.47 -4.86
C GLU A 65 -16.92 4.07 -6.26
N ARG A 66 -16.78 5.41 -6.32
CA ARG A 66 -16.50 6.12 -7.57
C ARG A 66 -15.14 5.73 -8.14
N ASP A 67 -14.10 5.63 -7.32
CA ASP A 67 -12.76 5.28 -7.78
C ASP A 67 -12.66 3.81 -8.20
N LEU A 68 -13.42 2.92 -7.54
CA LEU A 68 -13.60 1.54 -7.97
C LEU A 68 -14.23 1.45 -9.37
N LEU A 69 -15.34 2.17 -9.60
CA LEU A 69 -16.05 2.20 -10.88
C LEU A 69 -15.20 2.82 -12.00
N LEU A 70 -14.46 3.89 -11.69
CA LEU A 70 -13.57 4.56 -12.65
C LEU A 70 -12.22 3.83 -12.84
N GLY A 71 -11.96 2.77 -12.07
CA GLY A 71 -10.69 2.04 -12.12
C GLY A 71 -9.48 2.86 -11.70
N LYS A 72 -9.68 3.80 -10.77
CA LYS A 72 -8.64 4.68 -10.23
C LYS A 72 -7.98 4.15 -8.96
N VAL A 73 -8.47 3.05 -8.40
CA VAL A 73 -7.85 2.41 -7.24
C VAL A 73 -6.43 1.99 -7.57
N ILE A 74 -5.51 2.31 -6.66
CA ILE A 74 -4.07 2.05 -6.84
C ILE A 74 -3.61 0.95 -5.89
N VAL A 75 -4.06 0.96 -4.62
CA VAL A 75 -3.70 -0.01 -3.60
C VAL A 75 -4.85 -1.00 -3.37
N ASP A 76 -4.56 -2.29 -3.59
CA ASP A 76 -5.51 -3.36 -3.30
C ASP A 76 -5.53 -3.68 -1.80
N LYS A 77 -4.36 -4.01 -1.25
CA LYS A 77 -4.18 -4.43 0.15
C LYS A 77 -2.75 -4.20 0.63
N ILE A 78 -2.58 -4.13 1.94
CA ILE A 78 -1.28 -3.98 2.59
C ILE A 78 -1.09 -5.04 3.68
N LYS A 79 0.15 -5.46 3.90
CA LYS A 79 0.57 -6.36 4.99
C LYS A 79 1.58 -5.62 5.86
N LEU A 80 1.38 -5.70 7.18
CA LEU A 80 2.24 -5.06 8.18
C LEU A 80 2.98 -6.15 8.96
N ARG A 81 4.31 -6.06 9.05
CA ARG A 81 5.16 -7.01 9.77
C ARG A 81 6.20 -6.28 10.61
N VAL A 82 6.65 -6.94 11.67
CA VAL A 82 7.83 -6.54 12.42
C VAL A 82 8.85 -7.66 12.32
N GLU A 83 10.00 -7.38 11.71
CA GLU A 83 11.07 -8.35 11.47
C GLU A 83 12.39 -7.72 11.92
N ASN A 84 13.18 -8.42 12.73
CA ASN A 84 14.46 -7.91 13.24
C ASN A 84 14.36 -6.49 13.84
N ASN A 85 13.28 -6.21 14.58
CA ASN A 85 12.98 -4.91 15.17
C ASN A 85 12.75 -3.76 14.15
N GLN A 86 12.50 -4.09 12.88
CA GLN A 86 12.13 -3.15 11.82
C GLN A 86 10.68 -3.33 11.39
N LYS A 87 10.01 -2.21 11.08
CA LYS A 87 8.63 -2.20 10.57
C LYS A 87 8.67 -2.41 9.06
N ILE A 88 8.21 -3.58 8.62
CA ILE A 88 8.17 -3.97 7.21
C ILE A 88 6.75 -3.83 6.70
N VAL A 89 6.61 -3.22 5.52
CA VAL A 89 5.34 -2.99 4.86
C VAL A 89 5.40 -3.63 3.48
N THR A 90 4.40 -4.44 3.17
CA THR A 90 4.15 -4.94 1.82
C THR A 90 2.89 -4.24 1.28
N VAL A 91 2.99 -3.60 0.14
CA VAL A 91 1.87 -2.98 -0.58
C VAL A 91 1.62 -3.77 -1.85
N VAL A 92 0.41 -4.29 -1.98
CA VAL A 92 -0.09 -4.93 -3.19
C VAL A 92 -0.92 -3.92 -3.94
N PHE A 93 -0.47 -3.54 -5.14
CA PHE A 93 -1.20 -2.61 -6.00
C PHE A 93 -2.37 -3.31 -6.70
N ASP A 94 -3.38 -2.56 -7.13
CA ASP A 94 -4.47 -3.07 -7.97
C ASP A 94 -3.93 -3.70 -9.27
N LYS A 95 -4.59 -4.74 -9.79
CA LYS A 95 -4.15 -5.45 -11.02
C LYS A 95 -4.01 -4.53 -12.23
N ARG A 96 -4.74 -3.41 -12.25
CA ARG A 96 -4.73 -2.42 -13.33
C ARG A 96 -3.50 -1.52 -13.31
N VAL A 97 -2.78 -1.48 -12.19
CA VAL A 97 -1.56 -0.67 -12.05
C VAL A 97 -0.42 -1.31 -12.83
N ASN A 98 0.18 -0.53 -13.73
CA ASN A 98 1.32 -0.97 -14.53
C ASN A 98 2.64 -0.88 -13.72
N GLN A 99 3.40 -1.98 -13.68
CA GLN A 99 4.69 -2.06 -13.00
C GLN A 99 5.72 -1.05 -13.51
N GLU A 100 5.82 -0.87 -14.83
CA GLU A 100 6.78 0.08 -15.43
C GLU A 100 6.48 1.51 -14.98
N TYR A 101 5.20 1.80 -14.71
CA TYR A 101 4.77 3.09 -14.23
C TYR A 101 5.24 3.32 -12.78
N ILE A 102 5.07 2.33 -11.90
CA ILE A 102 5.57 2.39 -10.52
C ILE A 102 7.10 2.54 -10.50
N LEU A 103 7.82 1.83 -11.37
CA LEU A 103 9.27 1.95 -11.48
C LEU A 103 9.74 3.37 -11.82
N LYS A 104 9.06 4.05 -12.75
CA LYS A 104 9.38 5.44 -13.11
C LYS A 104 9.19 6.41 -11.96
N LEU A 105 8.33 6.10 -11.00
CA LEU A 105 8.08 6.92 -9.81
C LEU A 105 9.10 6.66 -8.68
N MET A 106 9.83 5.54 -8.77
CA MET A 106 10.86 5.15 -7.81
C MET A 106 12.27 5.55 -8.25
N SER A 107 12.50 5.84 -9.53
CA SER A 107 13.76 6.38 -10.09
C SER A 107 13.92 7.86 -9.80
#